data_AF-A0A8T5FYS1-F1
#
_entry.id   AF-A0A8T5FYS1-F1
#
_cell.length_a   1.000
_cell.length_b   1.000
_cell.length_c   1.000
_cell.angle_alpha   90.00
_cell.angle_beta   90.00
_cell.angle_gamma   90.00
#
_symmetry.space_group_name_H-M   'P 1'
#
loop_
_entity.id
_entity.type
_entity.pdbx_description
1 polymer ?
#
loop_
_entity_poly.entity_id
_entity_poly.type
_entity_poly.pdbx_seq_one_letter_code
_entity_poly.pdbx_strand_id
1 'polypeptide(L)'
;MSKIRIIKKFKIEVTLDIFFDINKKLIDIPKIKNNIIKVVKNFEILPLQNIKKRFILYSIYLKDILNENIQLKFSKNIMEVLKIIENKYIENPIKQNERFLLRILGVLCHTQFIGPEWFHLDVSNPCNIDCNYCWFYSKYLKNPPSYEFKKSMINYRDFKNLVNDLARLSTDTILFTGAGEPFLHPKINDMIKFVKEKKIKLQIFTNGTIINEESAKTIIETETDELFISVSASNPITYVKVHPNQKEKLFFDSEKNIKRLIKLKKEKRKKNPNIVLLFVICRDNYNDVIEMADWAFKLGVDSIRYQLAHNGDASEVELLDKQKEFVREKILKVKKKFKGTSLHINPNIFFQLENTDKNNEWYESHYEKKGCYVGWFFSRLWADNKISFCCIKKEVEHFKHKNSFWSLWKSQKYDKYRNAARSFGKENILLTQNYFLIDKDCSHCGNYEINEKVFNFFEETGLKKYL
;
A
#
# COMPACT_ATOMS: atom_id res chain seq x y z
N MET A 1 -30.22 -59.89 18.68
CA MET A 1 -29.00 -59.33 18.06
C MET A 1 -29.06 -57.80 18.07
N SER A 2 -28.55 -57.19 19.13
CA SER A 2 -28.33 -55.74 19.24
C SER A 2 -27.21 -55.35 18.27
N LYS A 3 -27.56 -54.73 17.13
CA LYS A 3 -26.57 -54.12 16.24
C LYS A 3 -25.97 -52.90 16.95
N ILE A 4 -24.83 -53.11 17.62
CA ILE A 4 -23.98 -52.04 18.13
C ILE A 4 -23.50 -51.25 16.91
N ARG A 5 -24.17 -50.13 16.62
CA ARG A 5 -23.77 -49.21 15.56
C ARG A 5 -22.65 -48.36 16.13
N ILE A 6 -21.39 -48.69 15.79
CA ILE A 6 -20.23 -47.87 16.17
C ILE A 6 -20.40 -46.49 15.52
N ILE A 7 -20.78 -45.49 16.32
CA ILE A 7 -20.91 -44.13 15.83
C ILE A 7 -19.51 -43.51 15.80
N LYS A 8 -18.92 -43.41 14.60
CA LYS A 8 -17.60 -42.80 14.39
C LYS A 8 -17.69 -41.30 14.75
N LYS A 9 -17.07 -40.89 15.87
CA LYS A 9 -16.91 -39.48 16.25
C LYS A 9 -15.88 -38.81 15.36
N PHE A 10 -16.25 -37.68 14.74
CA PHE A 10 -15.37 -36.84 13.93
C PHE A 10 -14.77 -35.76 14.83
N LYS A 11 -13.47 -35.81 15.05
CA LYS A 11 -12.74 -34.74 15.75
C LYS A 11 -12.29 -33.71 14.73
N ILE A 12 -12.68 -32.45 14.92
CA ILE A 12 -12.22 -31.33 14.11
C ILE A 12 -11.36 -30.46 15.01
N GLU A 13 -10.08 -30.37 14.67
CA GLU A 13 -9.21 -29.39 15.30
C GLU A 13 -9.43 -28.03 14.64
N VAL A 14 -9.80 -27.05 15.46
CA VAL A 14 -9.95 -25.66 15.01
C VAL A 14 -8.63 -24.96 15.30
N THR A 15 -7.83 -24.81 14.24
CA THR A 15 -6.58 -24.06 14.22
C THR A 15 -6.85 -22.58 13.89
N LEU A 16 -5.82 -21.73 14.02
CA LEU A 16 -5.91 -20.31 13.67
C LEU A 16 -6.41 -20.10 12.23
N ASP A 17 -5.92 -20.90 11.28
CA ASP A 17 -6.24 -20.78 9.85
C ASP A 17 -7.66 -21.22 9.51
N ILE A 18 -8.23 -22.13 10.30
CA ILE A 18 -9.56 -22.69 10.04
C ILE A 18 -10.65 -21.94 10.80
N PHE A 19 -10.30 -21.22 11.85
CA PHE A 19 -11.28 -20.67 12.78
C PHE A 19 -12.33 -19.77 12.10
N PHE A 20 -11.88 -18.78 11.34
CA PHE A 20 -12.77 -17.78 10.76
C PHE A 20 -13.52 -18.27 9.51
N ASP A 21 -13.12 -19.42 8.96
CA ASP A 21 -13.75 -20.10 7.83
C ASP A 21 -14.34 -21.46 8.25
N ILE A 22 -14.62 -21.66 9.55
CA ILE A 22 -15.08 -22.95 10.09
C ILE A 22 -16.33 -23.47 9.37
N ASN A 23 -17.23 -22.56 8.97
CA ASN A 23 -18.44 -22.91 8.23
C ASN A 23 -18.13 -23.54 6.87
N LYS A 24 -17.09 -23.07 6.15
CA LYS A 24 -16.66 -23.70 4.89
C LYS A 24 -16.16 -25.12 5.13
N LYS A 25 -15.38 -25.34 6.19
CA LYS A 25 -14.85 -26.67 6.52
C LYS A 25 -15.93 -27.64 7.00
N LEU A 26 -16.98 -27.15 7.66
CA LEU A 26 -18.11 -27.97 8.07
C LEU A 26 -18.96 -28.45 6.88
N ILE A 27 -19.02 -27.69 5.77
CA ILE A 27 -19.74 -28.07 4.53
C ILE A 27 -19.12 -29.31 3.85
N ASP A 28 -17.80 -29.47 3.95
CA ASP A 28 -17.07 -30.58 3.34
C ASP A 28 -17.32 -31.93 4.04
N ILE A 29 -17.98 -31.93 5.21
CA ILE A 29 -18.26 -33.15 5.98
C ILE A 29 -19.59 -33.77 5.49
N PRO A 30 -19.57 -34.93 4.81
CA PRO A 30 -20.74 -35.47 4.10
C PRO A 30 -21.97 -35.72 5.00
N LYS A 31 -21.77 -35.93 6.31
CA LYS A 31 -22.85 -36.16 7.29
C LYS A 31 -23.54 -34.88 7.80
N ILE A 32 -22.96 -33.69 7.59
CA ILE A 32 -23.52 -32.39 8.00
C ILE A 32 -24.37 -31.77 6.87
N LYS A 33 -24.25 -32.33 5.66
CA LYS A 33 -24.55 -31.67 4.38
C LYS A 33 -25.99 -31.20 4.17
N ASN A 34 -26.99 -31.74 4.89
CA ASN A 34 -28.38 -31.56 4.47
C ASN A 34 -29.33 -30.79 5.40
N ASN A 35 -28.98 -30.41 6.65
CA ASN A 35 -29.88 -29.58 7.48
C ASN A 35 -29.22 -28.57 8.44
N ILE A 36 -27.98 -28.81 8.90
CA ILE A 36 -27.33 -27.97 9.94
C ILE A 36 -26.61 -26.73 9.34
N ILE A 37 -26.08 -26.85 8.12
CA ILE A 37 -25.24 -25.80 7.48
C ILE A 37 -25.99 -24.47 7.31
N LYS A 38 -27.30 -24.49 7.04
CA LYS A 38 -28.11 -23.26 6.91
C LYS A 38 -28.22 -22.47 8.22
N VAL A 39 -27.86 -23.06 9.36
CA VAL A 39 -28.08 -22.50 10.70
C VAL A 39 -26.80 -21.93 11.31
N VAL A 40 -25.62 -22.40 10.91
CA VAL A 40 -24.36 -21.97 11.53
C VAL A 40 -23.94 -20.60 11.02
N LYS A 41 -24.08 -19.57 11.86
CA LYS A 41 -23.60 -18.21 11.57
C LYS A 41 -22.08 -18.18 11.61
N ASN A 42 -21.44 -17.28 10.84
CA ASN A 42 -20.00 -17.03 10.99
C ASN A 42 -19.74 -16.31 12.31
N PHE A 43 -18.55 -16.51 12.88
CA PHE A 43 -18.11 -15.67 14.00
C PHE A 43 -17.95 -14.22 13.53
N GLU A 44 -18.65 -13.30 14.17
CA GLU A 44 -18.46 -11.88 13.93
C GLU A 44 -17.17 -11.45 14.62
N ILE A 45 -16.19 -10.95 13.87
CA ILE A 45 -14.89 -10.55 14.45
C ILE A 45 -14.99 -9.25 15.25
N LEU A 46 -15.87 -8.35 14.84
CA LEU A 46 -16.11 -7.06 15.51
C LEU A 46 -17.28 -7.13 16.50
N PRO A 47 -17.22 -6.35 17.60
CA PRO A 47 -16.08 -5.52 18.02
C PRO A 47 -14.89 -6.38 18.51
N LEU A 48 -13.66 -5.81 18.44
CA LEU A 48 -12.46 -6.45 19.00
C LEU A 48 -12.48 -6.51 20.53
N GLN A 49 -13.18 -5.57 21.17
CA GLN A 49 -13.44 -5.64 22.61
C GLN A 49 -14.27 -6.88 22.94
N ASN A 50 -13.89 -7.61 23.99
CA ASN A 50 -14.50 -8.88 24.39
C ASN A 50 -14.45 -9.99 23.33
N ILE A 51 -13.61 -9.86 22.28
CA ILE A 51 -13.54 -10.85 21.19
C ILE A 51 -13.25 -12.25 21.72
N LYS A 52 -12.39 -12.38 22.75
CA LYS A 52 -12.11 -13.67 23.39
C LYS A 52 -13.34 -14.27 24.07
N LYS A 53 -14.09 -13.46 24.82
CA LYS A 53 -15.32 -13.92 25.50
C LYS A 53 -16.38 -14.32 24.48
N ARG A 54 -16.56 -13.52 23.42
CA ARG A 54 -17.50 -13.85 22.32
C ARG A 54 -17.08 -15.12 21.59
N PHE A 55 -15.80 -15.35 21.39
CA PHE A 55 -15.28 -16.57 20.81
C PHE A 55 -15.63 -17.80 21.64
N ILE A 56 -15.49 -17.73 22.98
CA ILE A 56 -15.85 -18.83 23.89
C ILE A 56 -17.34 -19.14 23.75
N LEU A 57 -18.20 -18.12 23.76
CA LEU A 57 -19.64 -18.29 23.58
C LEU A 57 -19.99 -18.89 22.22
N TYR A 58 -19.35 -18.42 21.15
CA TYR A 58 -19.51 -18.97 19.80
C TYR A 58 -19.06 -20.44 19.72
N SER A 59 -17.98 -20.79 20.42
CA SER A 59 -17.47 -22.17 20.50
C SER A 59 -18.44 -23.11 21.23
N ILE A 60 -19.17 -22.62 22.24
CA ILE A 60 -20.23 -23.37 22.94
C ILE A 60 -21.42 -23.54 22.00
N TYR A 61 -21.89 -22.46 21.39
CA TYR A 61 -22.97 -22.47 20.39
C TYR A 61 -22.71 -23.48 19.25
N LEU A 62 -21.47 -23.52 18.73
CA LEU A 62 -21.10 -24.49 17.71
C LEU A 62 -21.18 -25.94 18.19
N LYS A 63 -20.81 -26.21 19.45
CA LYS A 63 -20.92 -27.56 20.03
C LYS A 63 -22.39 -27.97 20.22
N ASP A 64 -23.27 -27.02 20.53
CA ASP A 64 -24.69 -27.31 20.73
C ASP A 64 -25.40 -27.65 19.41
N ILE A 65 -24.99 -27.01 18.31
CA ILE A 65 -25.59 -27.23 16.98
C ILE A 65 -25.01 -28.46 16.26
N LEU A 66 -23.73 -28.74 16.47
CA LEU A 66 -23.08 -29.90 15.85
C LEU A 66 -23.40 -31.15 16.70
N ASN A 67 -24.16 -32.10 16.12
CA ASN A 67 -24.52 -33.39 16.73
C ASN A 67 -23.37 -34.01 17.58
N GLU A 68 -23.71 -34.83 18.59
CA GLU A 68 -22.79 -35.56 19.50
C GLU A 68 -21.63 -36.34 18.82
N ASN A 69 -21.72 -36.51 17.50
CA ASN A 69 -20.76 -37.17 16.64
C ASN A 69 -19.65 -36.25 16.13
N ILE A 70 -19.66 -34.95 16.43
CA ILE A 70 -18.63 -33.98 16.04
C ILE A 70 -18.04 -33.35 17.29
N GLN A 71 -16.73 -33.49 17.48
CA GLN A 71 -16.00 -32.91 18.59
C GLN A 71 -15.08 -31.80 18.08
N LEU A 72 -15.39 -30.54 18.39
CA LEU A 72 -14.51 -29.41 18.12
C LEU A 72 -13.46 -29.28 19.23
N LYS A 73 -12.19 -29.32 18.84
CA LYS A 73 -11.05 -29.03 19.72
C LYS A 73 -10.39 -27.73 19.25
N PHE A 74 -10.54 -26.66 20.03
CA PHE A 74 -9.92 -25.38 19.73
C PHE A 74 -8.48 -25.37 20.22
N SER A 75 -7.55 -24.94 19.37
CA SER A 75 -6.15 -24.82 19.78
C SER A 75 -5.98 -23.73 20.86
N LYS A 76 -5.09 -23.97 21.83
CA LYS A 76 -4.75 -22.98 22.87
C LYS A 76 -4.23 -21.67 22.26
N ASN A 77 -3.61 -21.77 21.09
CA ASN A 77 -3.03 -20.68 20.33
C ASN A 77 -4.07 -19.62 19.95
N ILE A 78 -5.28 -20.01 19.54
CA ILE A 78 -6.34 -19.05 19.16
C ILE A 78 -6.71 -18.15 20.34
N MET A 79 -6.88 -18.75 21.53
CA MET A 79 -7.27 -18.01 22.73
C MET A 79 -6.21 -17.00 23.18
N GLU A 80 -4.93 -17.34 22.97
CA GLU A 80 -3.80 -16.46 23.25
C GLU A 80 -3.74 -15.29 22.25
N VAL A 81 -3.85 -15.58 20.95
CA VAL A 81 -3.89 -14.57 19.88
C VAL A 81 -5.04 -13.58 20.13
N LEU A 82 -6.26 -14.08 20.35
CA LEU A 82 -7.42 -13.21 20.58
C LEU A 82 -7.26 -12.35 21.84
N LYS A 83 -6.66 -12.88 22.91
CA LYS A 83 -6.36 -12.11 24.13
C LYS A 83 -5.38 -10.98 23.84
N ILE A 84 -4.31 -11.25 23.08
CA ILE A 84 -3.29 -10.25 22.75
C ILE A 84 -3.90 -9.14 21.89
N ILE A 85 -4.69 -9.50 20.87
CA ILE A 85 -5.34 -8.53 20.01
C ILE A 85 -6.34 -7.67 20.79
N GLU A 86 -7.14 -8.29 21.67
CA GLU A 86 -8.07 -7.56 22.54
C GLU A 86 -7.34 -6.55 23.44
N ASN A 87 -6.26 -6.97 24.10
CA ASN A 87 -5.46 -6.10 24.94
C ASN A 87 -4.86 -4.92 24.15
N LYS A 88 -4.28 -5.20 22.97
CA LYS A 88 -3.72 -4.15 22.10
C LYS A 88 -4.78 -3.19 21.56
N TYR A 89 -6.01 -3.65 21.36
CA TYR A 89 -7.12 -2.77 21.04
C TYR A 89 -7.51 -1.90 22.23
N ILE A 90 -7.60 -2.45 23.44
CA ILE A 90 -7.95 -1.71 24.67
C ILE A 90 -6.88 -0.65 25.01
N GLU A 91 -5.60 -0.96 24.82
CA GLU A 91 -4.49 -0.02 25.00
C GLU A 91 -4.61 1.23 24.10
N ASN A 92 -5.18 1.08 22.90
CA ASN A 92 -5.35 2.17 21.94
C ASN A 92 -6.63 1.99 21.09
N PRO A 93 -7.82 2.34 21.60
CA PRO A 93 -9.10 2.00 21.00
C PRO A 93 -9.51 2.96 19.87
N ILE A 94 -8.58 3.30 18.98
CA ILE A 94 -8.83 4.12 17.79
C ILE A 94 -9.08 3.24 16.56
N LYS A 95 -9.90 3.74 15.62
CA LYS A 95 -10.25 3.01 14.39
C LYS A 95 -9.04 2.55 13.59
N GLN A 96 -7.99 3.36 13.52
CA GLN A 96 -6.77 3.02 12.79
C GLN A 96 -6.06 1.82 13.41
N ASN A 97 -6.06 1.72 14.74
CA ASN A 97 -5.51 0.56 15.44
C ASN A 97 -6.38 -0.68 15.23
N GLU A 98 -7.73 -0.55 15.29
CA GLU A 98 -8.64 -1.66 14.97
C GLU A 98 -8.37 -2.23 13.57
N ARG A 99 -8.27 -1.37 12.55
CA ARG A 99 -7.98 -1.78 11.16
C ARG A 99 -6.62 -2.45 11.03
N PHE A 100 -5.59 -1.93 11.70
CA PHE A 100 -4.27 -2.55 11.74
C PHE A 100 -4.33 -3.95 12.38
N LEU A 101 -4.97 -4.08 13.54
CA LEU A 101 -5.12 -5.35 14.25
C LEU A 101 -5.93 -6.38 13.45
N LEU A 102 -6.96 -5.96 12.70
CA LEU A 102 -7.68 -6.84 11.78
C LEU A 102 -6.77 -7.36 10.66
N ARG A 103 -5.86 -6.56 10.12
CA ARG A 103 -4.88 -7.02 9.13
C ARG A 103 -3.85 -7.97 9.75
N ILE A 104 -3.39 -7.70 10.97
CA ILE A 104 -2.51 -8.61 11.73
C ILE A 104 -3.19 -9.96 11.98
N LEU A 105 -4.46 -9.96 12.40
CA LEU A 105 -5.25 -11.17 12.53
C LEU A 105 -5.35 -11.92 11.20
N GLY A 106 -5.52 -11.19 10.09
CA GLY A 106 -5.55 -11.78 8.77
C GLY A 106 -4.24 -12.46 8.38
N VAL A 107 -3.09 -11.82 8.69
CA VAL A 107 -1.76 -12.43 8.52
C VAL A 107 -1.63 -13.72 9.31
N LEU A 108 -2.13 -13.78 10.55
CA LEU A 108 -2.03 -14.96 11.42
C LEU A 108 -2.98 -16.09 11.03
N CYS A 109 -4.15 -15.76 10.46
CA CYS A 109 -5.23 -16.73 10.19
C CYS A 109 -5.41 -17.02 8.70
N HIS A 110 -4.53 -16.46 7.85
CA HIS A 110 -4.57 -16.57 6.39
C HIS A 110 -5.92 -16.22 5.76
N THR A 111 -6.63 -15.23 6.32
CA THR A 111 -7.95 -14.80 5.83
C THR A 111 -8.10 -13.28 5.91
N GLN A 112 -8.85 -12.67 4.99
CA GLN A 112 -9.01 -11.22 4.95
C GLN A 112 -10.30 -10.78 5.64
N PHE A 113 -10.17 -9.94 6.67
CA PHE A 113 -11.29 -9.29 7.35
C PHE A 113 -11.60 -7.90 6.79
N ILE A 114 -10.59 -7.26 6.21
CA ILE A 114 -10.61 -5.88 5.75
C ILE A 114 -9.75 -5.77 4.48
N GLY A 115 -9.88 -4.67 3.76
CA GLY A 115 -9.06 -4.32 2.60
C GLY A 115 -7.67 -3.82 2.99
N PRO A 116 -6.82 -3.50 2.00
CA PRO A 116 -5.49 -2.96 2.24
C PRO A 116 -5.56 -1.59 2.95
N GLU A 117 -4.49 -1.24 3.65
CA GLU A 117 -4.28 0.09 4.21
C GLU A 117 -4.06 1.10 3.07
N TRP A 118 -3.16 0.74 2.15
CA TRP A 118 -2.78 1.55 1.01
C TRP A 118 -3.24 0.92 -0.30
N PHE A 119 -4.00 1.68 -1.10
CA PHE A 119 -4.36 1.26 -2.44
C PHE A 119 -3.80 2.23 -3.47
N HIS A 120 -2.81 1.79 -4.24
CA HIS A 120 -2.26 2.58 -5.35
C HIS A 120 -3.15 2.41 -6.58
N LEU A 121 -3.50 3.53 -7.20
CA LEU A 121 -4.32 3.54 -8.39
C LEU A 121 -3.66 4.37 -9.47
N ASP A 122 -3.28 3.69 -10.54
CA ASP A 122 -2.80 4.30 -11.77
C ASP A 122 -4.01 4.77 -12.58
N VAL A 123 -4.39 6.04 -12.38
CA VAL A 123 -5.55 6.59 -13.10
C VAL A 123 -5.24 6.91 -14.56
N SER A 124 -3.96 7.20 -14.85
CA SER A 124 -3.48 7.63 -16.17
C SER A 124 -2.01 7.25 -16.36
N ASN A 125 -1.71 6.57 -17.46
CA ASN A 125 -0.33 6.30 -17.91
C ASN A 125 0.26 7.35 -18.86
N PRO A 126 -0.54 8.14 -19.61
CA PRO A 126 -0.01 9.29 -20.34
C PRO A 126 0.68 10.28 -19.43
N CYS A 127 1.81 10.85 -19.87
CA CYS A 127 2.52 11.91 -19.18
C CYS A 127 2.91 13.01 -20.18
N ASN A 128 2.92 14.26 -19.73
CA ASN A 128 3.41 15.40 -20.50
C ASN A 128 4.90 15.70 -20.27
N ILE A 129 5.60 14.86 -19.49
CA ILE A 129 7.02 15.01 -19.15
C ILE A 129 7.70 13.63 -19.13
N ASP A 130 8.98 13.60 -19.49
CA ASP A 130 9.85 12.44 -19.69
C ASP A 130 11.11 12.48 -18.81
N CYS A 131 10.91 12.63 -17.49
CA CYS A 131 11.99 12.74 -16.50
C CYS A 131 13.07 11.66 -16.70
N ASN A 132 14.36 12.04 -16.58
CA ASN A 132 15.49 11.10 -16.68
C ASN A 132 15.34 9.91 -15.72
N TYR A 133 14.77 10.10 -14.52
CA TYR A 133 14.61 9.04 -13.51
C TYR A 133 13.31 8.24 -13.63
N CYS A 134 12.43 8.55 -14.60
CA CYS A 134 11.12 7.92 -14.71
C CYS A 134 11.22 6.43 -15.11
N TRP A 135 10.46 5.56 -14.44
CA TRP A 135 10.40 4.12 -14.76
C TRP A 135 9.72 3.79 -16.09
N PHE A 136 9.06 4.76 -16.72
CA PHE A 136 8.22 4.52 -17.90
C PHE A 136 8.53 5.44 -19.10
N TYR A 137 9.12 6.61 -18.85
CA TYR A 137 9.40 7.61 -19.89
C TYR A 137 10.87 8.03 -19.97
N SER A 138 11.74 7.51 -19.09
CA SER A 138 13.15 7.85 -19.17
C SER A 138 13.77 7.41 -20.50
N LYS A 139 14.60 8.28 -21.07
CA LYS A 139 15.44 7.97 -22.24
C LYS A 139 16.48 6.88 -22.00
N TYR A 140 16.76 6.57 -20.73
CA TYR A 140 17.74 5.56 -20.32
C TYR A 140 17.13 4.15 -20.17
N LEU A 141 15.82 4.00 -20.36
CA LEU A 141 15.18 2.69 -20.27
C LEU A 141 15.65 1.77 -21.39
N LYS A 142 16.17 0.60 -21.01
CA LYS A 142 16.48 -0.48 -21.96
C LYS A 142 15.22 -1.11 -22.55
N ASN A 143 14.17 -1.24 -21.74
CA ASN A 143 12.89 -1.83 -22.14
C ASN A 143 11.74 -0.84 -21.88
N PRO A 144 11.55 0.18 -22.72
CA PRO A 144 10.46 1.13 -22.53
C PRO A 144 9.10 0.42 -22.68
N PRO A 145 8.06 0.85 -21.93
CA PRO A 145 6.72 0.31 -22.08
C PRO A 145 6.14 0.54 -23.47
N SER A 146 5.24 -0.36 -23.88
CA SER A 146 4.54 -0.25 -25.16
C SER A 146 3.71 1.03 -25.27
N TYR A 147 3.45 1.44 -26.51
CA TYR A 147 2.59 2.58 -26.80
C TYR A 147 1.19 2.45 -26.19
N GLU A 148 0.59 1.26 -26.29
CA GLU A 148 -0.72 0.97 -25.70
C GLU A 148 -0.72 1.14 -24.19
N PHE A 149 0.33 0.64 -23.49
CA PHE A 149 0.46 0.86 -22.06
C PHE A 149 0.53 2.34 -21.72
N LYS A 150 1.33 3.13 -22.48
CA LYS A 150 1.47 4.57 -22.26
C LYS A 150 0.18 5.36 -22.52
N LYS A 151 -0.78 4.80 -23.26
CA LYS A 151 -2.10 5.40 -23.51
C LYS A 151 -3.19 4.98 -22.52
N SER A 152 -2.96 3.94 -21.73
CA SER A 152 -3.97 3.40 -20.83
C SER A 152 -4.43 4.40 -19.77
N MET A 153 -5.74 4.44 -19.56
CA MET A 153 -6.41 5.19 -18.51
C MET A 153 -7.54 4.32 -17.94
N ILE A 154 -7.79 4.41 -16.64
CA ILE A 154 -8.90 3.66 -16.04
C ILE A 154 -10.25 4.24 -16.47
N ASN A 155 -11.19 3.38 -16.86
CA ASN A 155 -12.54 3.85 -17.13
C ASN A 155 -13.23 4.34 -15.84
N TYR A 156 -13.94 5.47 -15.91
CA TYR A 156 -14.61 6.06 -14.74
C TYR A 156 -15.65 5.13 -14.08
N ARG A 157 -16.29 4.23 -14.84
CA ARG A 157 -17.21 3.23 -14.29
C ARG A 157 -16.48 2.19 -13.43
N ASP A 158 -15.38 1.64 -13.95
CA ASP A 158 -14.57 0.65 -13.25
C ASP A 158 -13.93 1.25 -12.00
N PHE A 159 -13.46 2.50 -12.12
CA PHE A 159 -13.02 3.31 -10.98
C PHE A 159 -14.08 3.40 -9.88
N LYS A 160 -15.32 3.78 -10.21
CA LYS A 160 -16.38 3.90 -9.20
C LYS A 160 -16.70 2.56 -8.53
N ASN A 161 -16.72 1.47 -9.29
CA ASN A 161 -16.93 0.12 -8.77
C ASN A 161 -15.82 -0.24 -7.77
N LEU A 162 -14.56 -0.04 -8.16
CA LEU A 162 -13.40 -0.26 -7.30
C LEU A 162 -13.49 0.56 -6.01
N VAL A 163 -13.72 1.87 -6.09
CA VAL A 163 -13.74 2.75 -4.91
C VAL A 163 -14.89 2.40 -3.97
N ASN A 164 -16.06 1.99 -4.50
CA ASN A 164 -17.15 1.47 -3.67
C ASN A 164 -16.74 0.19 -2.91
N ASP A 165 -16.02 -0.72 -3.57
CA ASP A 165 -15.51 -1.92 -2.91
C ASP A 165 -14.48 -1.56 -1.84
N LEU A 166 -13.50 -0.70 -2.14
CA LEU A 166 -12.49 -0.24 -1.17
C LEU A 166 -13.14 0.42 0.06
N ALA A 167 -14.21 1.19 -0.14
CA ALA A 167 -14.97 1.78 0.96
C ALA A 167 -15.63 0.71 1.85
N ARG A 168 -16.30 -0.29 1.24
CA ARG A 168 -16.90 -1.43 1.96
C ARG A 168 -15.85 -2.25 2.71
N LEU A 169 -14.66 -2.35 2.12
CA LEU A 169 -13.52 -3.03 2.71
C LEU A 169 -12.75 -2.16 3.71
N SER A 170 -13.24 -0.97 4.06
CA SER A 170 -12.58 -0.07 5.01
C SER A 170 -11.10 0.18 4.71
N THR A 171 -10.75 0.29 3.43
CA THR A 171 -9.42 0.77 3.00
C THR A 171 -9.16 2.17 3.56
N ASP A 172 -7.92 2.41 3.99
CA ASP A 172 -7.57 3.66 4.68
C ASP A 172 -7.29 4.79 3.69
N THR A 173 -6.43 4.53 2.70
CA THR A 173 -5.96 5.54 1.77
C THR A 173 -5.92 5.02 0.33
N ILE A 174 -6.43 5.82 -0.60
CA ILE A 174 -6.19 5.66 -2.03
C ILE A 174 -5.13 6.66 -2.45
N LEU A 175 -4.18 6.21 -3.26
CA LEU A 175 -3.14 7.03 -3.85
C LEU A 175 -3.36 7.09 -5.35
N PHE A 176 -3.64 8.28 -5.88
CA PHE A 176 -3.61 8.53 -7.32
C PHE A 176 -2.16 8.73 -7.75
N THR A 177 -1.69 7.80 -8.56
CA THR A 177 -0.38 7.80 -9.19
C THR A 177 -0.55 7.31 -10.62
N GLY A 178 0.54 6.88 -11.23
CA GLY A 178 0.53 6.24 -12.52
C GLY A 178 1.92 6.02 -13.04
N ALA A 179 1.99 5.36 -14.19
CA ALA A 179 3.14 5.52 -15.06
C ALA A 179 3.27 6.95 -15.63
N GLY A 180 2.21 7.77 -15.52
CA GLY A 180 2.18 9.14 -16.03
C GLY A 180 1.56 10.16 -15.08
N GLU A 181 0.81 11.10 -15.63
CA GLU A 181 0.28 12.27 -14.93
C GLU A 181 -1.24 12.15 -14.70
N PRO A 182 -1.70 12.06 -13.43
CA PRO A 182 -3.12 11.94 -13.10
C PRO A 182 -4.00 13.05 -13.68
N PHE A 183 -3.51 14.29 -13.73
CA PHE A 183 -4.30 15.43 -14.24
C PHE A 183 -4.52 15.43 -15.75
N LEU A 184 -3.93 14.48 -16.50
CA LEU A 184 -4.30 14.24 -17.89
C LEU A 184 -5.59 13.41 -18.03
N HIS A 185 -6.06 12.77 -16.95
CA HIS A 185 -7.31 12.02 -16.99
C HIS A 185 -8.51 12.99 -17.09
N PRO A 186 -9.38 12.87 -18.11
CA PRO A 186 -10.47 13.83 -18.35
C PRO A 186 -11.52 13.87 -17.23
N LYS A 187 -11.52 12.86 -16.35
CA LYS A 187 -12.40 12.75 -15.19
C LYS A 187 -11.71 12.89 -13.83
N ILE A 188 -10.47 13.42 -13.79
CA ILE A 188 -9.70 13.49 -12.54
C ILE A 188 -10.44 14.23 -11.42
N ASN A 189 -11.07 15.37 -11.70
CA ASN A 189 -11.82 16.14 -10.70
C ASN A 189 -13.02 15.35 -10.16
N ASP A 190 -13.75 14.64 -11.03
CA ASP A 190 -14.87 13.76 -10.66
C ASP A 190 -14.39 12.56 -9.83
N MET A 191 -13.20 12.03 -10.13
CA MET A 191 -12.58 10.94 -9.38
C MET A 191 -12.16 11.38 -7.97
N ILE A 192 -11.55 12.56 -7.84
CA ILE A 192 -11.17 13.15 -6.55
C ILE A 192 -12.40 13.30 -5.65
N LYS A 193 -13.47 13.94 -6.17
CA LYS A 193 -14.73 14.13 -5.45
C LYS A 193 -15.31 12.79 -4.98
N PHE A 194 -15.36 11.80 -5.87
CA PHE A 194 -15.93 10.49 -5.55
C PHE A 194 -15.17 9.74 -4.44
N VAL A 195 -13.83 9.77 -4.42
CA VAL A 195 -13.06 9.16 -3.31
C VAL A 195 -13.40 9.83 -1.98
N LYS A 196 -13.45 11.17 -1.97
CA LYS A 196 -13.70 11.95 -0.76
C LYS A 196 -15.14 11.78 -0.25
N GLU A 197 -16.12 11.65 -1.15
CA GLU A 197 -17.51 11.28 -0.80
C GLU A 197 -17.59 9.93 -0.06
N LYS A 198 -16.71 8.97 -0.41
CA LYS A 198 -16.62 7.68 0.28
C LYS A 198 -15.85 7.72 1.60
N LYS A 199 -15.41 8.91 2.03
CA LYS A 199 -14.65 9.14 3.27
C LYS A 199 -13.36 8.33 3.35
N ILE A 200 -12.74 8.06 2.19
CA ILE A 200 -11.42 7.45 2.10
C ILE A 200 -10.39 8.59 2.00
N LYS A 201 -9.22 8.41 2.61
CA LYS A 201 -8.13 9.38 2.43
C LYS A 201 -7.62 9.33 1.01
N LEU A 202 -7.24 10.49 0.47
CA LEU A 202 -6.72 10.61 -0.88
C LEU A 202 -5.36 11.29 -0.87
N GLN A 203 -4.38 10.63 -1.46
CA GLN A 203 -3.10 11.22 -1.84
C GLN A 203 -3.00 11.31 -3.35
N ILE A 204 -2.41 12.37 -3.88
CA ILE A 204 -2.21 12.54 -5.33
C ILE A 204 -0.75 12.86 -5.59
N PHE A 205 -0.14 12.12 -6.52
CA PHE A 205 1.20 12.39 -7.04
C PHE A 205 1.07 13.02 -8.42
N THR A 206 1.66 14.20 -8.61
CA THR A 206 1.58 14.96 -9.86
C THR A 206 2.90 15.68 -10.12
N ASN A 207 3.21 15.98 -11.38
CA ASN A 207 4.31 16.87 -11.75
C ASN A 207 3.97 18.36 -11.53
N GLY A 208 2.70 18.69 -11.24
CA GLY A 208 2.23 20.03 -10.90
C GLY A 208 2.04 20.99 -12.08
N THR A 209 2.38 20.58 -13.30
CA THR A 209 2.45 21.51 -14.45
C THR A 209 1.10 21.84 -15.08
N ILE A 210 0.11 20.95 -14.96
CA ILE A 210 -1.21 21.07 -15.61
C ILE A 210 -2.38 21.17 -14.63
N ILE A 211 -2.10 21.43 -13.34
CA ILE A 211 -3.16 21.68 -12.36
C ILE A 211 -3.83 23.00 -12.72
N ASN A 212 -5.00 22.97 -13.35
CA ASN A 212 -5.73 24.17 -13.72
C ASN A 212 -6.53 24.74 -12.52
N GLU A 213 -7.32 25.80 -12.74
CA GLU A 213 -8.02 26.48 -11.63
C GLU A 213 -9.14 25.61 -11.05
N GLU A 214 -9.84 24.88 -11.91
CA GLU A 214 -10.90 23.97 -11.51
C GLU A 214 -10.36 22.80 -10.68
N SER A 215 -9.24 22.21 -11.11
CA SER A 215 -8.54 21.17 -10.36
C SER A 215 -8.00 21.68 -9.03
N ALA A 216 -7.40 22.88 -9.01
CA ALA A 216 -6.96 23.49 -7.76
C ALA A 216 -8.13 23.71 -6.79
N LYS A 217 -9.25 24.28 -7.27
CA LYS A 217 -10.48 24.43 -6.47
C LYS A 217 -10.98 23.08 -5.95
N THR A 218 -11.06 22.07 -6.82
CA THR A 218 -11.49 20.72 -6.45
C THR A 218 -10.62 20.16 -5.32
N ILE A 219 -9.30 20.17 -5.46
CA ILE A 219 -8.36 19.65 -4.45
C ILE A 219 -8.57 20.32 -3.09
N ILE A 220 -8.70 21.65 -3.06
CA ILE A 220 -8.87 22.43 -1.82
C ILE A 220 -10.26 22.20 -1.21
N GLU A 221 -11.32 22.22 -2.02
CA GLU A 221 -12.70 22.11 -1.55
C GLU A 221 -13.03 20.71 -1.05
N THR A 222 -12.49 19.67 -1.68
CA THR A 222 -12.65 18.28 -1.24
C THR A 222 -11.73 17.89 -0.10
N GLU A 223 -10.85 18.81 0.33
CA GLU A 223 -9.84 18.56 1.38
C GLU A 223 -9.06 17.27 1.14
N THR A 224 -8.55 17.11 -0.09
CA THR A 224 -7.59 16.03 -0.43
C THR A 224 -6.51 15.98 0.62
N ASP A 225 -6.14 14.81 1.13
CA ASP A 225 -5.32 14.70 2.33
C ASP A 225 -3.89 15.18 2.07
N GLU A 226 -3.25 14.68 1.01
CA GLU A 226 -1.92 15.10 0.62
C GLU A 226 -1.77 15.24 -0.91
N LEU A 227 -0.97 16.24 -1.31
CA LEU A 227 -0.63 16.49 -2.69
C LEU A 227 0.89 16.50 -2.82
N PHE A 228 1.44 15.46 -3.44
CA PHE A 228 2.86 15.33 -3.74
C PHE A 228 3.13 15.92 -5.13
N ILE A 229 3.94 16.97 -5.18
CA ILE A 229 4.30 17.66 -6.42
C ILE A 229 5.77 17.38 -6.72
N SER A 230 6.00 16.57 -7.75
CA SER A 230 7.32 16.12 -8.20
C SER A 230 7.93 17.17 -9.12
N VAL A 231 8.75 18.06 -8.56
CA VAL A 231 9.47 19.08 -9.34
C VAL A 231 10.91 18.68 -9.59
N SER A 232 11.55 17.97 -8.65
CA SER A 232 12.92 17.44 -8.77
C SER A 232 13.99 18.44 -9.24
N ALA A 233 13.78 19.75 -9.04
CA ALA A 233 14.71 20.82 -9.35
C ALA A 233 14.35 22.08 -8.55
N SER A 234 15.37 22.85 -8.16
CA SER A 234 15.23 24.10 -7.40
C SER A 234 15.24 25.36 -8.28
N ASN A 235 15.61 25.21 -9.55
CA ASN A 235 15.79 26.29 -10.51
C ASN A 235 15.55 25.78 -11.96
N PRO A 236 15.31 26.69 -12.93
CA PRO A 236 14.98 26.30 -14.30
C PRO A 236 16.08 25.50 -15.02
N ILE A 237 17.36 25.79 -14.74
CA ILE A 237 18.50 25.13 -15.37
C ILE A 237 18.56 23.66 -14.93
N THR A 238 18.47 23.38 -13.63
CA THR A 238 18.36 22.00 -13.14
C THR A 238 17.08 21.34 -13.66
N TYR A 239 15.98 22.09 -13.78
CA TYR A 239 14.70 21.54 -14.24
C TYR A 239 14.82 20.96 -15.66
N VAL A 240 15.36 21.70 -16.63
CA VAL A 240 15.52 21.20 -18.01
C VAL A 240 16.54 20.08 -18.12
N LYS A 241 17.53 20.03 -17.22
CA LYS A 241 18.51 18.94 -17.16
C LYS A 241 17.86 17.61 -16.75
N VAL A 242 16.98 17.66 -15.75
CA VAL A 242 16.28 16.50 -15.18
C VAL A 242 15.05 16.08 -16.01
N HIS A 243 14.41 17.05 -16.66
CA HIS A 243 13.24 16.89 -17.52
C HIS A 243 13.65 17.18 -18.97
N PRO A 244 14.26 16.21 -19.68
CA PRO A 244 14.66 16.40 -21.07
C PRO A 244 13.47 16.83 -21.92
N ASN A 245 13.72 17.44 -23.08
CA ASN A 245 12.66 17.91 -24.00
C ASN A 245 11.68 18.96 -23.43
N GLN A 246 11.87 19.41 -22.19
CA GLN A 246 11.10 20.50 -21.59
C GLN A 246 11.86 21.83 -21.67
N LYS A 247 11.12 22.93 -21.53
CA LYS A 247 11.65 24.29 -21.49
C LYS A 247 11.62 24.82 -20.07
N GLU A 248 12.50 25.77 -19.76
CA GLU A 248 12.53 26.50 -18.48
C GLU A 248 11.16 27.08 -18.09
N LYS A 249 10.37 27.50 -19.08
CA LYS A 249 8.99 27.97 -18.87
C LYS A 249 8.14 27.01 -18.02
N LEU A 250 8.30 25.70 -18.20
CA LEU A 250 7.49 24.70 -17.51
C LEU A 250 7.78 24.66 -15.99
N PHE A 251 9.01 24.97 -15.58
CA PHE A 251 9.36 25.17 -14.17
C PHE A 251 8.54 26.32 -13.57
N PHE A 252 8.51 27.47 -14.25
CA PHE A 252 7.74 28.63 -13.79
C PHE A 252 6.23 28.40 -13.81
N ASP A 253 5.72 27.63 -14.79
CA ASP A 253 4.32 27.21 -14.82
C ASP A 253 3.97 26.34 -13.61
N SER A 254 4.83 25.37 -13.26
CA SER A 254 4.69 24.56 -12.04
C SER A 254 4.72 25.41 -10.77
N GLU A 255 5.68 26.33 -10.66
CA GLU A 255 5.79 27.28 -9.54
C GLU A 255 4.51 28.12 -9.39
N LYS A 256 3.97 28.64 -10.50
CA LYS A 256 2.71 29.39 -10.52
C LYS A 256 1.54 28.54 -10.02
N ASN A 257 1.47 27.27 -10.41
CA ASN A 257 0.41 26.36 -9.99
C ASN A 257 0.50 26.04 -8.50
N ILE A 258 1.71 25.80 -7.97
CA ILE A 258 1.95 25.59 -6.54
C ILE A 258 1.52 26.83 -5.74
N LYS A 259 1.95 28.03 -6.14
CA LYS A 259 1.57 29.29 -5.47
C LYS A 259 0.06 29.50 -5.45
N ARG A 260 -0.64 29.15 -6.54
CA ARG A 260 -2.11 29.20 -6.59
C ARG A 260 -2.76 28.25 -5.59
N LEU A 261 -2.27 27.02 -5.46
CA LEU A 261 -2.79 26.07 -4.47
C LEU A 261 -2.62 26.60 -3.04
N ILE A 262 -1.44 27.13 -2.72
CA ILE A 262 -1.14 27.72 -1.41
C ILE A 262 -2.07 28.92 -1.13
N LYS A 263 -2.23 29.81 -2.12
CA LYS A 263 -3.13 30.96 -2.02
C LYS A 263 -4.58 30.53 -1.77
N LEU A 264 -5.11 29.60 -2.57
CA LEU A 264 -6.47 29.10 -2.43
C LEU A 264 -6.70 28.39 -1.08
N LYS A 265 -5.74 27.56 -0.63
CA LYS A 265 -5.75 26.91 0.68
C LYS A 265 -5.91 27.94 1.81
N LYS A 266 -5.12 29.02 1.75
CA LYS A 266 -5.16 30.13 2.73
C LYS A 266 -6.48 30.90 2.67
N GLU A 267 -6.92 31.30 1.49
CA GLU A 267 -8.17 32.07 1.28
C GLU A 267 -9.40 31.30 1.79
N LYS A 268 -9.45 29.99 1.51
CA LYS A 268 -10.53 29.10 1.97
C LYS A 268 -10.35 28.61 3.40
N ARG A 269 -9.28 29.01 4.09
CA ARG A 269 -8.93 28.61 5.47
C ARG A 269 -8.95 27.09 5.66
N LYS A 270 -8.48 26.34 4.66
CA LYS A 270 -8.43 24.88 4.69
C LYS A 270 -7.11 24.41 5.31
N LYS A 271 -7.16 23.32 6.09
CA LYS A 271 -5.96 22.66 6.63
C LYS A 271 -5.31 21.73 5.58
N ASN A 272 -6.14 21.13 4.74
CA ASN A 272 -5.74 20.20 3.69
C ASN A 272 -5.81 20.85 2.29
N PRO A 273 -5.03 20.35 1.32
CA PRO A 273 -4.05 19.26 1.44
C PRO A 273 -2.78 19.68 2.17
N ASN A 274 -2.07 18.70 2.73
CA ASN A 274 -0.63 18.81 2.96
C ASN A 274 0.06 18.87 1.59
N ILE A 275 0.61 20.02 1.21
CA ILE A 275 1.32 20.23 -0.05
C ILE A 275 2.79 19.86 0.16
N VAL A 276 3.20 18.79 -0.51
CA VAL A 276 4.53 18.20 -0.37
C VAL A 276 5.31 18.37 -1.66
N LEU A 277 6.48 19.02 -1.62
CA LEU A 277 7.40 18.97 -2.74
C LEU A 277 8.20 17.65 -2.68
N LEU A 278 8.09 16.86 -3.73
CA LEU A 278 8.88 15.65 -3.90
C LEU A 278 10.14 15.97 -4.72
N PHE A 279 11.30 15.64 -4.15
CA PHE A 279 12.60 15.77 -4.78
C PHE A 279 13.18 14.37 -5.02
N VAL A 280 13.07 13.89 -6.27
CA VAL A 280 13.70 12.64 -6.69
C VAL A 280 15.15 12.93 -7.04
N ILE A 281 16.06 12.47 -6.19
CA ILE A 281 17.49 12.72 -6.27
C ILE A 281 18.13 11.74 -7.25
N CYS A 282 18.71 12.26 -8.32
CA CYS A 282 19.46 11.52 -9.32
C CYS A 282 20.83 12.18 -9.55
N ARG A 283 21.64 11.56 -10.40
CA ARG A 283 22.98 12.05 -10.77
C ARG A 283 22.98 13.48 -11.31
N ASP A 284 21.87 13.93 -11.88
CA ASP A 284 21.77 15.25 -12.49
C ASP A 284 21.49 16.39 -11.49
N ASN A 285 20.89 16.09 -10.34
CA ASN A 285 20.38 17.10 -9.39
C ASN A 285 20.83 16.91 -7.94
N TYR A 286 21.65 15.91 -7.62
CA TYR A 286 22.04 15.63 -6.22
C TYR A 286 22.73 16.80 -5.49
N ASN A 287 23.27 17.76 -6.24
CA ASN A 287 23.86 18.97 -5.68
C ASN A 287 22.81 19.95 -5.11
N ASP A 288 21.57 19.90 -5.58
CA ASP A 288 20.50 20.85 -5.25
C ASP A 288 19.75 20.50 -3.94
N VAL A 289 20.25 19.56 -3.13
CA VAL A 289 19.53 19.07 -1.95
C VAL A 289 19.19 20.19 -0.96
N ILE A 290 20.10 21.13 -0.71
CA ILE A 290 19.83 22.23 0.23
C ILE A 290 18.93 23.28 -0.43
N GLU A 291 19.24 23.62 -1.67
CA GLU A 291 18.58 24.62 -2.49
C GLU A 291 17.11 24.26 -2.72
N MET A 292 16.80 22.97 -2.84
CA MET A 292 15.43 22.47 -2.94
C MET A 292 14.65 22.72 -1.65
N ALA A 293 15.24 22.53 -0.46
CA ALA A 293 14.58 22.88 0.80
C ALA A 293 14.43 24.39 0.97
N ASP A 294 15.43 25.18 0.55
CA ASP A 294 15.35 26.64 0.55
C ASP A 294 14.21 27.13 -0.33
N TRP A 295 14.07 26.56 -1.54
CA TRP A 295 12.97 26.86 -2.45
C TRP A 295 11.62 26.43 -1.87
N ALA A 296 11.53 25.21 -1.30
CA ALA A 296 10.31 24.74 -0.63
C ALA A 296 9.85 25.68 0.48
N PHE A 297 10.77 26.10 1.34
CA PHE A 297 10.48 27.05 2.42
C PHE A 297 10.02 28.39 1.87
N LYS A 298 10.73 28.93 0.85
CA LYS A 298 10.38 30.20 0.21
C LYS A 298 9.01 30.17 -0.47
N LEU A 299 8.62 29.04 -1.06
CA LEU A 299 7.30 28.88 -1.66
C LEU A 299 6.17 28.85 -0.62
N GLY A 300 6.48 28.40 0.60
CA GLY A 300 5.49 28.23 1.66
C GLY A 300 4.69 26.92 1.54
N VAL A 301 5.30 25.86 0.98
CA VAL A 301 4.72 24.52 1.04
C VAL A 301 4.81 23.93 2.45
N ASP A 302 3.99 22.92 2.74
CA ASP A 302 3.91 22.34 4.07
C ASP A 302 5.09 21.38 4.36
N SER A 303 5.52 20.62 3.33
CA SER A 303 6.57 19.61 3.48
C SER A 303 7.49 19.51 2.25
N ILE A 304 8.69 18.97 2.48
CA ILE A 304 9.58 18.43 1.44
C ILE A 304 9.88 16.96 1.72
N ARG A 305 9.81 16.13 0.67
CA ARG A 305 10.16 14.70 0.71
C ARG A 305 11.31 14.45 -0.25
N TYR A 306 12.33 13.77 0.27
CA TYR A 306 13.49 13.32 -0.49
C TYR A 306 13.34 11.85 -0.83
N GLN A 307 13.66 11.48 -2.08
CA GLN A 307 13.66 10.10 -2.53
C GLN A 307 14.80 9.87 -3.52
N LEU A 308 15.51 8.75 -3.44
CA LEU A 308 16.51 8.39 -4.43
C LEU A 308 15.84 7.94 -5.73
N ALA A 309 16.40 8.36 -6.86
CA ALA A 309 16.16 7.69 -8.12
C ALA A 309 16.74 6.28 -8.02
N HIS A 310 15.88 5.29 -8.21
CA HIS A 310 16.25 3.90 -8.42
C HIS A 310 15.47 3.45 -9.63
N ASN A 311 16.14 2.98 -10.67
CA ASN A 311 15.48 2.50 -11.87
C ASN A 311 16.39 1.43 -12.45
N GLY A 312 16.13 0.17 -12.10
CA GLY A 312 17.02 -0.95 -12.44
C GLY A 312 17.36 -1.03 -13.94
N ASP A 313 16.43 -0.62 -14.81
CA ASP A 313 16.62 -0.57 -16.27
C ASP A 313 17.33 0.69 -16.78
N ALA A 314 17.52 1.71 -15.91
CA ALA A 314 18.15 3.00 -16.19
C ALA A 314 19.13 3.39 -15.06
N SER A 315 20.13 2.55 -14.79
CA SER A 315 21.12 2.77 -13.72
C SER A 315 21.99 4.03 -13.92
N GLU A 316 21.93 4.64 -15.11
CA GLU A 316 22.57 5.90 -15.45
C GLU A 316 22.11 7.06 -14.56
N VAL A 317 20.88 7.01 -14.04
CA VAL A 317 20.38 8.06 -13.13
C VAL A 317 20.77 7.87 -11.68
N GLU A 318 21.22 6.67 -11.32
CA GLU A 318 21.51 6.31 -9.93
C GLU A 318 22.77 7.00 -9.43
N LEU A 319 22.77 7.30 -8.14
CA LEU A 319 23.90 7.92 -7.46
C LEU A 319 25.04 6.93 -7.26
N LEU A 320 26.26 7.40 -7.48
CA LEU A 320 27.48 6.74 -7.02
C LEU A 320 27.58 6.84 -5.49
N ASP A 321 28.37 5.97 -4.86
CA ASP A 321 28.48 5.92 -3.39
C ASP A 321 28.89 7.28 -2.83
N LYS A 322 29.97 7.88 -3.37
CA LYS A 322 30.41 9.25 -3.00
C LYS A 322 29.29 10.30 -3.08
N GLN A 323 28.38 10.15 -4.05
CA GLN A 323 27.23 11.06 -4.19
C GLN A 323 26.15 10.75 -3.14
N LYS A 324 25.93 9.47 -2.78
CA LYS A 324 25.05 9.08 -1.67
C LYS A 324 25.56 9.62 -0.33
N GLU A 325 26.86 9.52 -0.04
CA GLU A 325 27.44 10.12 1.16
C GLU A 325 27.24 11.65 1.19
N PHE A 326 27.51 12.32 0.07
CA PHE A 326 27.27 13.75 -0.06
C PHE A 326 25.80 14.10 0.21
N VAL A 327 24.85 13.38 -0.38
CA VAL A 327 23.42 13.58 -0.15
C VAL A 327 23.07 13.36 1.33
N ARG A 328 23.58 12.30 1.96
CA ARG A 328 23.38 12.02 3.39
C ARG A 328 23.79 13.22 4.25
N GLU A 329 24.99 13.76 4.04
CA GLU A 329 25.47 14.94 4.76
C GLU A 329 24.58 16.17 4.53
N LYS A 330 24.16 16.40 3.29
CA LYS A 330 23.31 17.55 2.92
C LYS A 330 21.92 17.45 3.55
N ILE A 331 21.31 16.26 3.59
CA ILE A 331 20.02 16.05 4.27
C ILE A 331 20.12 16.32 5.77
N LEU A 332 21.23 15.93 6.42
CA LEU A 332 21.47 16.26 7.84
C LEU A 332 21.58 17.79 8.05
N LYS A 333 22.25 18.50 7.13
CA LYS A 333 22.31 19.97 7.14
C LYS A 333 20.93 20.61 6.95
N VAL A 334 20.11 20.09 6.02
CA VAL A 334 18.71 20.53 5.82
C VAL A 334 17.90 20.36 7.10
N LYS A 335 17.95 19.18 7.74
CA LYS A 335 17.27 18.92 9.01
C LYS A 335 17.66 19.93 10.09
N LYS A 336 18.95 20.26 10.20
CA LYS A 336 19.44 21.25 11.17
C LYS A 336 18.97 22.66 10.82
N LYS A 337 19.06 23.06 9.55
CA LYS A 337 18.72 24.40 9.05
C LYS A 337 17.24 24.73 9.25
N PHE A 338 16.35 23.77 9.01
CA PHE A 338 14.90 23.98 9.07
C PHE A 338 14.24 23.50 10.37
N LYS A 339 15.04 23.10 11.38
CA LYS A 339 14.54 22.70 12.70
C LYS A 339 13.76 23.87 13.33
N GLY A 340 12.51 23.62 13.70
CA GLY A 340 11.64 24.63 14.33
C GLY A 340 10.98 25.62 13.35
N THR A 341 11.22 25.47 12.05
CA THR A 341 10.49 26.23 11.01
C THR A 341 9.16 25.55 10.67
N SER A 342 8.32 26.21 9.86
CA SER A 342 7.07 25.64 9.39
C SER A 342 7.22 24.54 8.33
N LEU A 343 8.41 24.39 7.72
CA LEU A 343 8.65 23.39 6.69
C LEU A 343 8.96 22.04 7.32
N HIS A 344 8.11 21.04 7.07
CA HIS A 344 8.36 19.68 7.53
C HIS A 344 9.29 18.93 6.57
N ILE A 345 10.39 18.39 7.10
CA ILE A 345 11.35 17.57 6.34
C ILE A 345 10.99 16.09 6.52
N ASN A 346 10.49 15.43 5.47
CA ASN A 346 10.21 13.99 5.49
C ASN A 346 11.46 13.18 5.08
N PRO A 347 12.13 12.47 5.99
CA PRO A 347 13.47 11.95 5.76
C PRO A 347 13.50 10.46 5.41
N ASN A 348 12.47 9.92 4.73
CA ASN A 348 12.42 8.52 4.28
C ASN A 348 13.64 8.11 3.40
N ILE A 349 14.45 9.09 2.96
CA ILE A 349 15.71 8.93 2.26
C ILE A 349 16.81 8.14 3.03
N PHE A 350 16.86 8.17 4.38
CA PHE A 350 18.00 7.54 5.11
C PHE A 350 18.06 6.03 4.91
N PHE A 351 16.91 5.37 4.99
CA PHE A 351 16.83 3.94 4.70
C PHE A 351 17.29 3.64 3.26
N GLN A 352 16.89 4.46 2.29
CA GLN A 352 17.30 4.29 0.89
C GLN A 352 18.81 4.47 0.71
N LEU A 353 19.41 5.40 1.44
CA LEU A 353 20.86 5.65 1.42
C LEU A 353 21.67 4.54 2.10
N GLU A 354 21.07 3.84 3.08
CA GLU A 354 21.72 2.77 3.85
C GLU A 354 21.54 1.39 3.21
N ASN A 355 20.41 1.14 2.56
CA ASN A 355 20.00 -0.20 2.11
C ASN A 355 19.93 -0.35 0.58
N THR A 356 20.38 0.65 -0.20
CA THR A 356 20.70 0.47 -1.63
C THR A 356 22.02 -0.28 -1.77
N ASP A 357 22.00 -1.54 -1.37
CA ASP A 357 23.14 -2.46 -1.43
C ASP A 357 23.30 -3.00 -2.86
N LYS A 358 24.52 -2.86 -3.41
CA LYS A 358 24.86 -3.32 -4.76
C LYS A 358 24.93 -4.85 -4.87
N ASN A 359 25.08 -5.53 -3.73
CA ASN A 359 25.30 -6.99 -3.70
C ASN A 359 24.04 -7.81 -3.45
N ASN A 360 22.85 -7.19 -3.37
CA ASN A 360 21.58 -7.89 -3.13
C ASN A 360 21.45 -8.59 -1.75
N GLU A 361 22.46 -8.51 -0.88
CA GLU A 361 22.51 -9.24 0.40
C GLU A 361 21.47 -8.74 1.41
N TRP A 362 21.19 -7.44 1.40
CA TRP A 362 20.22 -6.86 2.33
C TRP A 362 18.82 -7.46 2.18
N TYR A 363 18.25 -7.51 0.97
CA TYR A 363 16.85 -7.94 0.85
C TYR A 363 16.70 -9.44 1.11
N GLU A 364 17.69 -10.24 0.70
CA GLU A 364 17.66 -11.69 0.94
C GLU A 364 17.66 -11.95 2.45
N SER A 365 18.66 -11.43 3.18
CA SER A 365 18.74 -11.58 4.63
C SER A 365 17.55 -10.95 5.37
N HIS A 366 17.08 -9.79 4.93
CA HIS A 366 15.96 -9.08 5.53
C HIS A 366 14.66 -9.86 5.38
N TYR A 367 14.29 -10.22 4.15
CA TYR A 367 13.02 -10.91 3.89
C TYR A 367 13.07 -12.36 4.35
N GLU A 368 14.24 -13.01 4.38
CA GLU A 368 14.36 -14.38 4.90
C GLU A 368 14.12 -14.40 6.41
N LYS A 369 14.64 -13.39 7.11
CA LYS A 369 14.47 -13.25 8.56
C LYS A 369 13.09 -12.72 8.96
N LYS A 370 12.54 -11.77 8.21
CA LYS A 370 11.35 -10.99 8.60
C LYS A 370 10.08 -11.34 7.83
N GLY A 371 10.21 -11.84 6.61
CA GLY A 371 9.09 -12.01 5.68
C GLY A 371 8.59 -10.68 5.08
N CYS A 372 7.77 -10.78 4.02
CA CYS A 372 7.09 -9.65 3.40
C CYS A 372 5.58 -9.72 3.67
N TYR A 373 5.06 -8.70 4.35
CA TYR A 373 3.64 -8.57 4.73
C TYR A 373 2.88 -7.59 3.82
N VAL A 374 3.54 -6.97 2.84
CA VAL A 374 2.97 -5.95 1.95
C VAL A 374 1.64 -6.40 1.33
N GLY A 375 1.54 -7.67 0.91
CA GLY A 375 0.31 -8.23 0.31
C GLY A 375 -0.91 -8.26 1.22
N TRP A 376 -0.78 -7.93 2.51
CA TRP A 376 -1.88 -7.78 3.47
C TRP A 376 -2.31 -6.33 3.74
N PHE A 377 -1.41 -5.38 3.45
CA PHE A 377 -1.59 -3.96 3.75
C PHE A 377 -1.64 -3.10 2.49
N PHE A 378 -1.30 -3.67 1.33
CA PHE A 378 -1.13 -2.94 0.08
C PHE A 378 -1.75 -3.68 -1.10
N SER A 379 -2.31 -2.91 -2.03
CA SER A 379 -2.61 -3.38 -3.39
C SER A 379 -2.47 -2.24 -4.39
N ARG A 380 -2.27 -2.57 -5.67
CA ARG A 380 -2.17 -1.60 -6.77
C ARG A 380 -3.06 -2.04 -7.93
N LEU A 381 -3.83 -1.11 -8.50
CA LEU A 381 -4.46 -1.27 -9.80
C LEU A 381 -3.71 -0.41 -10.83
N TRP A 382 -3.18 -1.05 -11.85
CA TRP A 382 -2.55 -0.41 -13.00
C TRP A 382 -3.62 0.12 -13.97
N ALA A 383 -3.29 1.13 -14.79
CA ALA A 383 -4.25 1.72 -15.72
C ALA A 383 -4.71 0.75 -16.83
N ASP A 384 -3.96 -0.32 -17.06
CA ASP A 384 -4.32 -1.45 -17.94
C ASP A 384 -5.17 -2.53 -17.22
N ASN A 385 -5.79 -2.17 -16.10
CA ASN A 385 -6.68 -2.99 -15.27
C ASN A 385 -6.01 -4.23 -14.63
N LYS A 386 -4.68 -4.25 -14.51
CA LYS A 386 -3.96 -5.32 -13.80
C LYS A 386 -3.87 -5.01 -12.30
N ILE A 387 -4.05 -6.01 -11.45
CA ILE A 387 -3.86 -5.90 -10.01
C ILE A 387 -2.49 -6.44 -9.63
N SER A 388 -1.74 -5.71 -8.83
CA SER A 388 -0.50 -6.15 -8.19
C SER A 388 -0.61 -6.06 -6.67
N PHE A 389 0.09 -6.94 -5.97
CA PHE A 389 0.17 -6.88 -4.51
C PHE A 389 1.37 -6.06 -4.00
N CYS A 390 2.16 -5.48 -4.91
CA CYS A 390 3.35 -4.65 -4.64
C CYS A 390 3.38 -3.42 -5.58
N CYS A 391 4.22 -2.44 -5.29
CA CYS A 391 4.46 -1.28 -6.15
C CYS A 391 5.11 -1.67 -7.50
N ILE A 392 5.94 -2.70 -7.50
CA ILE A 392 6.52 -3.29 -8.72
C ILE A 392 5.48 -4.24 -9.32
N LYS A 393 5.47 -4.43 -10.65
CA LYS A 393 4.41 -5.15 -11.39
C LYS A 393 4.42 -6.67 -11.13
N LYS A 394 4.25 -7.06 -9.87
CA LYS A 394 3.98 -8.42 -9.38
C LYS A 394 2.48 -8.68 -9.50
N GLU A 395 2.05 -8.83 -10.75
CA GLU A 395 0.65 -8.94 -11.14
C GLU A 395 0.04 -10.27 -10.63
N VAL A 396 -1.13 -10.15 -10.03
CA VAL A 396 -1.91 -11.26 -9.48
C VAL A 396 -3.01 -11.64 -10.47
N GLU A 397 -3.83 -10.69 -10.89
CA GLU A 397 -5.03 -10.94 -11.68
C GLU A 397 -5.43 -9.67 -12.44
N HIS A 398 -6.38 -9.79 -13.37
CA HIS A 398 -7.00 -8.64 -14.03
C HIS A 398 -8.30 -8.23 -13.33
N PHE A 399 -8.42 -6.95 -13.03
CA PHE A 399 -9.67 -6.33 -12.60
C PHE A 399 -10.60 -6.14 -13.80
N LYS A 400 -11.49 -7.10 -14.01
CA LYS A 400 -12.53 -7.04 -15.05
C LYS A 400 -13.79 -6.44 -14.45
N HIS A 401 -14.56 -5.71 -15.24
CA HIS A 401 -15.82 -5.03 -14.86
C HIS A 401 -16.79 -5.90 -14.03
N LYS A 402 -16.88 -7.22 -14.29
CA LYS A 402 -17.78 -8.13 -13.55
C LYS A 402 -17.23 -8.60 -12.18
N ASN A 403 -15.97 -8.35 -11.88
CA ASN A 403 -15.33 -8.80 -10.65
C ASN A 403 -15.28 -7.65 -9.63
N SER A 404 -15.70 -7.92 -8.40
CA SER A 404 -15.44 -6.98 -7.30
C SER A 404 -13.98 -7.08 -6.87
N PHE A 405 -13.39 -5.98 -6.38
CA PHE A 405 -12.05 -6.03 -5.84
C PHE A 405 -11.98 -6.98 -4.63
N TRP A 406 -13.05 -7.08 -3.85
CA TRP A 406 -13.15 -8.05 -2.77
C TRP A 406 -12.97 -9.49 -3.22
N SER A 407 -13.59 -9.87 -4.35
CA SER A 407 -13.45 -11.22 -4.90
C SER A 407 -12.00 -11.54 -5.28
N LEU A 408 -11.27 -10.55 -5.80
CA LEU A 408 -9.84 -10.68 -6.12
C LEU A 408 -8.98 -10.72 -4.87
N TRP A 409 -9.26 -9.85 -3.91
CA TRP A 409 -8.57 -9.76 -2.62
C TRP A 409 -8.68 -11.06 -1.81
N LYS A 410 -9.77 -11.81 -1.97
CA LYS A 410 -10.00 -13.14 -1.37
C LYS A 410 -9.69 -14.32 -2.28
N SER A 411 -9.11 -14.07 -3.45
CA SER A 411 -8.84 -15.15 -4.41
C SER A 411 -7.71 -16.04 -3.90
N GLN A 412 -7.80 -17.34 -4.20
CA GLN A 412 -6.76 -18.31 -3.87
C GLN A 412 -5.38 -17.91 -4.44
N LYS A 413 -5.36 -17.28 -5.61
CA LYS A 413 -4.12 -16.81 -6.25
C LYS A 413 -3.47 -15.68 -5.45
N TYR A 414 -4.26 -14.70 -4.99
CA TYR A 414 -3.75 -13.62 -4.14
C TYR A 414 -3.25 -14.17 -2.80
N ASP A 415 -4.02 -15.08 -2.18
CA ASP A 415 -3.65 -15.72 -0.92
C ASP A 415 -2.34 -16.52 -1.04
N LYS A 416 -2.19 -17.30 -2.13
CA LYS A 416 -0.94 -18.01 -2.43
C LYS A 416 0.26 -17.07 -2.40
N TYR A 417 0.18 -15.91 -3.06
CA TYR A 417 1.32 -14.99 -3.15
C TYR A 417 1.58 -14.25 -1.84
N ARG A 418 0.57 -13.70 -1.17
CA ARG A 418 0.79 -12.98 0.11
C ARG A 418 1.28 -13.91 1.23
N ASN A 419 0.85 -15.17 1.24
CA ASN A 419 1.29 -16.15 2.24
C ASN A 419 2.72 -16.60 1.97
N ALA A 420 3.07 -16.86 0.72
CA ALA A 420 4.45 -17.22 0.35
C ALA A 420 5.45 -16.09 0.63
N ALA A 421 5.05 -14.83 0.41
CA ALA A 421 5.91 -13.68 0.64
C ALA A 421 6.32 -13.54 2.13
N ARG A 422 5.45 -13.96 3.05
CA ARG A 422 5.69 -13.95 4.50
C ARG A 422 6.70 -15.00 4.95
N SER A 423 6.79 -16.13 4.26
CA SER A 423 7.62 -17.28 4.63
C SER A 423 8.82 -17.45 3.69
N PHE A 424 9.33 -16.34 3.15
CA PHE A 424 10.54 -16.33 2.34
C PHE A 424 11.69 -16.96 3.15
N GLY A 425 12.36 -17.97 2.58
CA GLY A 425 13.33 -18.85 3.27
C GLY A 425 13.01 -20.36 3.19
N LYS A 426 11.78 -20.75 2.82
CA LYS A 426 11.44 -22.15 2.52
C LYS A 426 11.36 -22.44 1.02
N GLU A 427 10.64 -21.61 0.28
CA GLU A 427 10.53 -21.64 -1.18
C GLU A 427 10.24 -20.22 -1.70
N ASN A 428 10.76 -19.86 -2.87
CA ASN A 428 10.44 -18.60 -3.55
C ASN A 428 9.56 -18.90 -4.77
N ILE A 429 8.37 -18.30 -4.84
CA ILE A 429 7.39 -18.61 -5.88
C ILE A 429 7.76 -17.91 -7.19
N LEU A 430 7.79 -18.67 -8.29
CA LEU A 430 7.80 -18.10 -9.63
C LEU A 430 6.40 -17.56 -9.97
N LEU A 431 6.32 -16.26 -10.26
CA LEU A 431 5.10 -15.60 -10.68
C LEU A 431 4.78 -15.92 -12.15
N THR A 432 3.53 -15.68 -12.57
CA THR A 432 3.08 -15.91 -13.94
C THR A 432 3.83 -15.07 -14.99
N GLN A 433 4.54 -14.03 -14.56
CA GLN A 433 5.33 -13.15 -15.41
C GLN A 433 6.80 -13.58 -15.53
N ASN A 434 7.17 -14.77 -15.05
CA ASN A 434 8.55 -15.30 -15.03
C ASN A 434 9.55 -14.52 -14.15
N TYR A 435 9.06 -13.87 -13.11
CA TYR A 435 9.89 -13.28 -12.05
C TYR A 435 9.58 -13.94 -10.72
N PHE A 436 10.57 -13.95 -9.82
CA PHE A 436 10.37 -14.49 -8.49
C PHE A 436 9.59 -13.53 -7.59
N LEU A 437 8.82 -14.08 -6.66
CA LEU A 437 8.01 -13.33 -5.71
C LEU A 437 8.83 -12.34 -4.89
N ILE A 438 10.03 -12.74 -4.48
CA ILE A 438 11.08 -11.89 -3.93
C ILE A 438 12.29 -12.00 -4.86
N ASP A 439 12.83 -10.86 -5.27
CA ASP A 439 13.86 -10.73 -6.28
C ASP A 439 14.68 -9.45 -6.01
N LYS A 440 15.70 -9.19 -6.86
CA LYS A 440 16.59 -8.03 -6.71
C LYS A 440 15.87 -6.69 -6.54
N ASP A 441 14.70 -6.56 -7.14
CA ASP A 441 13.84 -5.38 -7.09
C ASP A 441 13.31 -5.08 -5.66
N CYS A 442 13.33 -6.07 -4.76
CA CYS A 442 12.97 -5.93 -3.36
C CYS A 442 14.00 -5.15 -2.51
N SER A 443 15.24 -4.96 -3.00
CA SER A 443 16.26 -4.12 -2.37
C SER A 443 15.83 -2.65 -2.23
N HIS A 444 14.91 -2.19 -3.08
CA HIS A 444 14.42 -0.81 -3.11
C HIS A 444 12.95 -0.70 -2.69
N CYS A 445 12.49 -1.61 -1.84
CA CYS A 445 11.09 -1.71 -1.45
C CYS A 445 10.59 -0.42 -0.78
N GLY A 446 9.75 0.33 -1.49
CA GLY A 446 9.08 1.53 -0.96
C GLY A 446 8.06 1.26 0.15
N ASN A 447 7.79 -0.01 0.48
CA ASN A 447 6.89 -0.44 1.54
C ASN A 447 7.62 -1.11 2.73
N TYR A 448 8.95 -0.98 2.83
CA TYR A 448 9.72 -1.65 3.89
C TYR A 448 9.22 -1.28 5.31
N GLU A 449 8.77 -0.04 5.52
CA GLU A 449 8.26 0.43 6.82
C GLU A 449 7.04 -0.37 7.28
N ILE A 450 6.20 -0.84 6.35
CA ILE A 450 5.07 -1.73 6.67
C ILE A 450 5.61 -3.06 7.20
N ASN A 451 6.63 -3.63 6.56
CA ASN A 451 7.22 -4.90 7.00
C ASN A 451 7.88 -4.76 8.37
N GLU A 452 8.66 -3.71 8.59
CA GLU A 452 9.27 -3.42 9.90
C GLU A 452 8.22 -3.26 10.99
N LYS A 453 7.18 -2.45 10.75
CA LYS A 453 6.09 -2.24 11.70
C LYS A 453 5.38 -3.54 12.06
N VAL A 454 5.07 -4.38 11.07
CA VAL A 454 4.36 -5.65 11.28
C VAL A 454 5.26 -6.66 11.99
N PHE A 455 6.52 -6.78 11.58
CA PHE A 455 7.49 -7.68 12.20
C PHE A 455 7.73 -7.30 13.67
N ASN A 456 7.97 -6.02 13.97
CA ASN A 456 8.18 -5.55 15.33
C ASN A 456 6.95 -5.79 16.20
N PHE A 457 5.73 -5.58 15.67
CA PHE A 457 4.51 -5.92 16.39
C PHE A 457 4.47 -7.42 16.77
N PHE A 458 4.86 -8.32 15.85
CA PHE A 458 4.88 -9.75 16.13
C PHE A 458 5.94 -10.15 17.16
N GLU A 459 7.12 -9.52 17.15
CA GLU A 459 8.17 -9.71 18.15
C GLU A 459 7.73 -9.21 19.53
N GLU A 460 7.30 -7.96 19.64
CA GLU A 460 6.93 -7.29 20.89
C GLU A 460 5.75 -7.98 21.60
N THR A 461 4.85 -8.58 20.83
CA THR A 461 3.68 -9.29 21.37
C THR A 461 3.90 -10.79 21.55
N GLY A 462 5.05 -11.33 21.13
CA GLY A 462 5.34 -12.77 21.14
C GLY A 462 4.48 -13.59 20.16
N LEU A 463 3.76 -12.92 19.24
CA LEU A 463 2.91 -13.55 18.24
C LEU A 463 3.70 -14.17 17.07
N LYS A 464 4.99 -13.83 16.93
CA LYS A 464 5.88 -14.38 15.89
C LYS A 464 5.90 -15.91 15.84
N LYS A 465 5.75 -16.59 16.99
CA LYS A 465 5.70 -18.06 17.08
C LYS A 465 4.52 -18.71 16.36
N TYR A 466 3.56 -17.92 15.88
CA TYR A 466 2.37 -18.36 15.14
C TYR A 466 2.43 -18.01 13.65
N LEU A 467 3.54 -17.43 13.17
CA LEU A 467 3.80 -17.20 11.75
C LEU A 467 4.34 -18.49 11.12
#